data_AF-A7T2G2-F1
#
_entry.id   AF-A7T2G2-F1
#
_cell.length_a   1.000
_cell.length_b   1.000
_cell.length_c   1.000
_cell.angle_alpha   90.00
_cell.angle_beta   90.00
_cell.angle_gamma   90.00
#
_symmetry.space_group_name_H-M   'P 1'
#
loop_
_entity.id
_entity.type
_entity.pdbx_description
1 polymer ?
#
loop_
_entity_poly.entity_id
_entity_poly.type
_entity_poly.pdbx_seq_one_letter_code
_entity_poly.pdbx_strand_id
1 'polypeptide(L)'
;MPKGVHKPKFLEQLEAFLQKELRSLDSTEMVPSEKRLQAFREVFEYLIEDFKTYKPLLSAIKHEYEMMLIHQRERIRDLEPLKAMLVTVSEQCEKKLFSMKQEEKSDMIDMRKENLKLQRTIEQLREDQVSLKVQVEKLQEEVGAEYLRYRNECDARKMLIADINELKYQQEDSKTSTDEEGEGKEDVTFLKLALKKAREDLDAKNYKLAKMESDYGDVVPRRDFEKLEAQCAKLQKDTEQFTSDHQKLMQEHNALLEVYNKVLEQRDQFSLDNDAMRRSATPRPRWDKCGQYVEGGPDRWNELSQNRTSDELVDVLLAEMTGQDVSQIQSGASTGAEYFDGQGTGPEVPRFLRFEGQVRNRRLGKRDTSLLIKDIWQEKAAHDAERSDLGEFLYTYLQRRFGIENMIIEWGYNLYDACNRYNHDPRIGLFYGILQKEVGIYISKRREGGSNMTPG
;
A
#
# COMPACT_ATOMS: atom_id res chain seq x y z
N MET A 1 -19.85 -67.80 42.34
CA MET A 1 -19.93 -68.29 40.95
C MET A 1 -19.38 -69.72 40.91
N PRO A 2 -19.94 -70.61 40.08
CA PRO A 2 -19.75 -72.05 40.22
C PRO A 2 -18.28 -72.45 39.98
N LYS A 3 -17.77 -73.34 40.84
CA LYS A 3 -16.50 -74.05 40.68
C LYS A 3 -16.70 -75.15 39.64
N GLY A 4 -15.83 -75.21 38.62
CA GLY A 4 -15.67 -76.40 37.79
C GLY A 4 -16.11 -76.30 36.33
N VAL A 5 -15.52 -75.39 35.55
CA VAL A 5 -15.37 -75.61 34.11
C VAL A 5 -13.88 -75.84 33.88
N HIS A 6 -13.49 -77.09 33.59
CA HIS A 6 -12.12 -77.38 33.20
C HIS A 6 -11.76 -76.52 31.98
N LYS A 7 -10.62 -75.86 32.04
CA LYS A 7 -10.15 -75.01 30.95
C LYS A 7 -10.00 -75.88 29.69
N PRO A 8 -10.54 -75.48 28.53
CA PRO A 8 -10.44 -76.29 27.32
C PRO A 8 -8.97 -76.52 26.96
N LYS A 9 -8.58 -77.77 26.68
CA LYS A 9 -7.19 -78.13 26.34
C LYS A 9 -6.61 -77.29 25.20
N PHE A 10 -7.45 -76.90 24.23
CA PHE A 10 -7.06 -76.04 23.12
C PHE A 10 -6.68 -74.61 23.58
N LEU A 11 -7.41 -74.05 24.55
CA LEU A 11 -7.09 -72.74 25.12
C LEU A 11 -5.76 -72.77 25.89
N GLU A 12 -5.49 -73.85 26.62
CA GLU A 12 -4.20 -74.05 27.32
C GLU A 12 -3.03 -74.17 26.33
N GLN A 13 -3.24 -74.82 25.18
CA GLN A 13 -2.23 -74.92 24.11
C GLN A 13 -1.93 -73.57 23.47
N LEU A 14 -2.94 -72.75 23.17
CA LEU A 14 -2.76 -71.42 22.61
C LEU A 14 -2.06 -70.46 23.58
N GLU A 15 -2.41 -70.51 24.86
CA GLU A 15 -1.73 -69.70 25.89
C GLU A 15 -0.27 -70.13 26.09
N ALA A 16 0.00 -71.43 26.09
CA ALA A 16 1.37 -71.95 26.16
C ALA A 16 2.20 -71.55 24.93
N PHE A 17 1.59 -71.59 23.74
CA PHE A 17 2.23 -71.12 22.50
C PHE A 17 2.52 -69.62 22.54
N LEU A 18 1.55 -68.79 22.93
CA LEU A 18 1.74 -67.35 23.10
C LEU A 18 2.84 -67.02 24.12
N GLN A 19 2.87 -67.70 25.26
CA GLN A 19 3.91 -67.47 26.27
C GLN A 19 5.30 -67.89 25.77
N LYS A 20 5.39 -68.93 24.95
CA LYS A 20 6.64 -69.37 24.33
C LYS A 20 7.13 -68.34 23.30
N GLU A 21 6.25 -67.86 22.43
CA GLU A 21 6.58 -66.85 21.42
C GLU A 21 6.94 -65.48 22.03
N LEU A 22 6.25 -65.06 23.10
CA LEU A 22 6.61 -63.81 23.79
C LEU A 22 7.95 -63.89 24.52
N ARG A 23 8.34 -65.08 25.00
CA ARG A 23 9.65 -65.32 25.63
C ARG A 23 10.77 -65.44 24.59
N SER A 24 10.52 -66.00 23.41
CA SER A 24 11.52 -66.05 22.33
C SER A 24 11.80 -64.68 21.71
N LEU A 25 10.81 -63.78 21.74
CA LEU A 25 10.91 -62.43 21.19
C LEU A 25 11.36 -61.36 22.20
N ASP A 26 11.82 -61.76 23.40
CA ASP A 26 12.21 -60.87 24.53
C ASP A 26 11.17 -59.76 24.81
N SER A 27 9.89 -60.05 24.58
CA SER A 27 8.79 -59.08 24.63
C SER A 27 7.87 -59.33 25.83
N THR A 28 8.48 -59.46 27.02
CA THR A 28 7.80 -59.69 28.29
C THR A 28 7.06 -58.46 28.81
N GLU A 29 7.46 -57.25 28.40
CA GLU A 29 6.81 -56.01 28.80
C GLU A 29 5.52 -55.73 27.99
N MET A 30 4.50 -55.17 28.65
CA MET A 30 3.24 -54.75 28.01
C MET A 30 3.40 -53.38 27.34
N VAL A 31 4.35 -53.28 26.41
CA VAL A 31 4.59 -52.09 25.60
C VAL A 31 4.13 -52.35 24.17
N PRO A 32 3.54 -51.36 23.47
CA PRO A 32 3.26 -51.48 22.04
C PRO A 32 4.54 -51.82 21.26
N SER A 33 4.57 -53.01 20.66
CA SER A 33 5.72 -53.53 19.92
C SER A 33 5.23 -54.33 18.73
N GLU A 34 5.86 -54.14 17.56
CA GLU A 34 5.52 -54.89 16.35
C GLU A 34 5.79 -56.39 16.52
N LYS A 35 6.88 -56.75 17.21
CA LYS A 35 7.24 -58.14 17.48
C LYS A 35 6.20 -58.80 18.40
N ARG A 36 5.74 -58.07 19.41
CA ARG A 36 4.67 -58.52 20.30
C ARG A 36 3.36 -58.72 19.53
N LEU A 37 2.96 -57.74 18.72
CA LEU A 37 1.75 -57.82 17.89
C LEU A 37 1.78 -59.01 16.92
N GLN A 38 2.95 -59.33 16.36
CA GLN A 38 3.14 -60.49 15.49
C GLN A 38 2.84 -61.81 16.20
N ALA A 39 3.35 -62.02 17.42
CA ALA A 39 3.05 -63.22 18.21
C ALA A 39 1.53 -63.37 18.49
N PHE A 40 0.84 -62.26 18.77
CA PHE A 40 -0.62 -62.29 18.96
C PHE A 40 -1.38 -62.54 17.66
N ARG A 41 -0.89 -62.06 16.51
CA ARG A 41 -1.49 -62.34 15.19
C ARG A 41 -1.41 -63.83 14.84
N GLU A 42 -0.27 -64.46 15.11
CA GLU A 42 -0.06 -65.88 14.84
C GLU A 42 -0.94 -66.75 15.73
N VAL A 43 -1.01 -66.45 17.04
CA VAL A 43 -1.93 -67.14 17.96
C VAL A 43 -3.39 -66.96 17.55
N PHE A 44 -3.77 -65.77 17.06
CA PHE A 44 -5.12 -65.51 16.57
C PHE A 44 -5.43 -66.25 15.27
N GLU A 45 -4.46 -66.41 14.37
CA GLU A 45 -4.62 -67.23 13.16
C GLU A 45 -4.84 -68.71 13.53
N TYR A 46 -4.03 -69.26 14.43
CA TYR A 46 -4.22 -70.62 14.94
C TYR A 46 -5.58 -70.81 15.63
N LEU A 47 -6.05 -69.80 16.36
CA LEU A 47 -7.40 -69.80 16.95
C LEU A 47 -8.48 -69.83 15.87
N ILE A 48 -8.36 -68.99 14.83
CA ILE A 48 -9.32 -68.89 13.72
C ILE A 48 -9.38 -70.18 12.91
N GLU A 49 -8.24 -70.85 12.72
CA GLU A 49 -8.16 -72.10 11.95
C GLU A 49 -8.92 -73.26 12.57
N ASP A 50 -8.99 -73.34 13.91
CA ASP A 50 -9.70 -74.40 14.65
C ASP A 50 -11.23 -74.20 14.69
N PHE A 51 -11.70 -72.95 14.58
CA PHE A 51 -13.13 -72.67 14.44
C PHE A 51 -13.63 -73.05 13.04
N LYS A 52 -14.70 -73.83 12.94
CA LYS A 52 -15.25 -74.25 11.62
C LYS A 52 -16.43 -73.39 11.16
N THR A 53 -17.30 -72.99 12.08
CA THR A 53 -18.53 -72.22 11.81
C THR A 53 -18.31 -70.71 11.76
N TYR A 54 -17.44 -70.17 12.61
CA TYR A 54 -17.22 -68.72 12.74
C TYR A 54 -15.98 -68.20 12.01
N LYS A 55 -15.19 -69.09 11.38
CA LYS A 55 -13.95 -68.74 10.67
C LYS A 55 -14.10 -67.62 9.65
N PRO A 56 -15.12 -67.61 8.75
CA PRO A 56 -15.25 -66.54 7.76
C PRO A 56 -15.42 -65.16 8.40
N LEU A 57 -16.16 -65.08 9.51
CA LEU A 57 -16.38 -63.82 10.23
C LEU A 57 -15.12 -63.37 10.97
N LEU A 58 -14.43 -64.26 11.68
CA LEU A 58 -13.22 -63.91 12.41
C LEU A 58 -12.05 -63.55 11.48
N SER A 59 -11.91 -64.24 10.34
CA SER A 59 -10.96 -63.88 9.28
C SER A 59 -11.28 -62.51 8.67
N ALA A 60 -12.56 -62.20 8.43
CA ALA A 60 -12.95 -60.86 7.94
C ALA A 60 -12.61 -59.77 8.96
N ILE A 61 -12.90 -59.99 10.25
CA ILE A 61 -12.54 -59.05 11.32
C ILE A 61 -11.01 -58.86 11.39
N LYS A 62 -10.24 -59.96 11.34
CA LYS A 62 -8.77 -59.91 11.31
C LYS A 62 -8.26 -59.08 10.13
N HIS A 63 -8.81 -59.34 8.95
CA HIS A 63 -8.44 -58.67 7.72
C HIS A 63 -8.67 -57.15 7.80
N GLU A 64 -9.81 -56.70 8.33
CA GLU A 64 -10.10 -55.28 8.51
C GLU A 64 -9.07 -54.59 9.43
N TYR A 65 -8.72 -55.22 10.56
CA TYR A 65 -7.68 -54.68 11.44
C TYR A 65 -6.29 -54.69 10.78
N GLU A 66 -5.96 -55.72 10.01
CA GLU A 66 -4.69 -55.80 9.28
C GLU A 66 -4.59 -54.72 8.19
N MET A 67 -5.65 -54.51 7.42
CA MET A 67 -5.75 -53.43 6.43
C MET A 67 -5.59 -52.06 7.07
N MET A 68 -6.28 -51.81 8.18
CA MET A 68 -6.19 -50.55 8.92
C MET A 68 -4.77 -50.30 9.48
N LEU A 69 -4.10 -51.34 9.97
CA LEU A 69 -2.71 -51.24 10.46
C LEU A 69 -1.71 -50.95 9.33
N ILE A 70 -1.89 -51.55 8.15
CA ILE A 70 -1.07 -51.27 6.98
C ILE A 70 -1.25 -49.81 6.55
N HIS A 71 -2.50 -49.36 6.42
CA HIS A 71 -2.80 -47.97 6.06
C HIS A 71 -2.20 -46.96 7.05
N GLN A 72 -2.22 -47.25 8.36
CA GLN A 72 -1.57 -46.39 9.36
C GLN A 72 -0.05 -46.35 9.20
N ARG A 73 0.60 -47.49 8.90
CA ARG A 73 2.05 -47.54 8.65
C ARG A 73 2.44 -46.73 7.42
N GLU A 74 1.68 -46.82 6.34
CA GLU A 74 1.90 -46.02 5.14
C GLU A 74 1.77 -44.53 5.44
N ARG A 75 0.72 -44.12 6.16
CA ARG A 75 0.56 -42.72 6.60
C ARG A 75 1.71 -42.22 7.48
N ILE A 76 2.23 -43.06 8.38
CA ILE A 76 3.38 -42.69 9.22
C ILE A 76 4.63 -42.50 8.36
N ARG A 77 4.86 -43.40 7.39
CA ARG A 77 5.99 -43.33 6.46
C ARG A 77 5.93 -42.07 5.59
N ASP A 78 4.75 -41.66 5.15
CA ASP A 78 4.59 -40.43 4.37
C ASP A 78 4.87 -39.17 5.20
N LEU A 79 4.66 -39.22 6.53
CA LEU A 79 4.91 -38.10 7.43
C LEU A 79 6.39 -37.92 7.81
N GLU A 80 7.23 -38.94 7.67
CA GLU A 80 8.66 -38.86 8.01
C GLU A 80 9.45 -37.85 7.15
N PRO A 81 9.30 -37.84 5.81
CA PRO A 81 9.91 -36.82 4.95
C PRO A 81 9.45 -35.40 5.30
N LEU A 82 8.18 -35.22 5.67
CA LEU A 82 7.63 -33.93 6.09
C LEU A 82 8.28 -33.42 7.37
N LYS A 83 8.53 -34.30 8.35
CA LYS A 83 9.27 -33.94 9.57
C LYS A 83 10.72 -33.55 9.25
N ALA A 84 11.40 -34.30 8.37
CA ALA A 84 12.76 -33.97 7.96
C ALA A 84 12.83 -32.62 7.23
N MET A 85 11.89 -32.37 6.30
CA MET A 85 11.78 -31.10 5.59
C MET A 85 11.52 -29.93 6.55
N LEU A 86 10.66 -30.12 7.55
CA LEU A 86 10.39 -29.10 8.57
C LEU A 86 11.67 -28.72 9.34
N VAL A 87 12.49 -29.69 9.73
CA VAL A 87 13.78 -29.43 10.41
C VAL A 87 14.71 -28.63 9.50
N THR A 88 14.85 -29.04 8.23
CA THR A 88 15.70 -28.31 7.27
C THR A 88 15.22 -26.87 7.04
N VAL A 89 13.91 -26.65 6.91
CA VAL A 89 13.34 -25.30 6.76
C VAL A 89 13.54 -24.48 8.04
N SER A 90 13.40 -25.09 9.22
CA SER A 90 13.68 -24.43 10.50
C SER A 90 15.13 -23.97 10.59
N GLU A 91 16.09 -24.83 10.25
CA GLU A 91 17.53 -24.49 10.23
C GLU A 91 17.84 -23.38 9.23
N GLN A 92 17.20 -23.40 8.05
CA GLN A 92 17.35 -22.33 7.05
C GLN A 92 16.81 -20.99 7.56
N CYS A 93 15.64 -20.99 8.21
CA CYS A 93 15.06 -19.81 8.82
C CYS A 93 15.96 -19.25 9.94
N GLU A 94 16.48 -20.11 10.81
CA GLU A 94 17.43 -19.73 11.87
C GLU A 94 18.70 -19.12 11.30
N LYS A 95 19.27 -19.73 10.26
CA LYS A 95 20.46 -19.21 9.58
C LYS A 95 20.21 -17.84 8.95
N LYS A 96 19.05 -17.66 8.30
CA LYS A 96 18.67 -16.37 7.71
C LYS A 96 18.46 -15.29 8.78
N LEU A 97 17.83 -15.64 9.88
CA LEU A 97 17.63 -14.76 11.02
C LEU A 97 18.96 -14.37 11.69
N PHE A 98 19.90 -15.31 11.79
CA PHE A 98 21.24 -15.02 12.29
C PHE A 98 22.00 -14.06 11.37
N SER A 99 21.94 -14.26 10.04
CA SER A 99 22.58 -13.37 9.05
C SER A 99 22.02 -11.95 9.14
N MET A 100 20.69 -11.80 9.17
CA MET A 100 20.06 -10.48 9.31
C MET A 100 20.48 -9.79 10.62
N LYS A 101 20.50 -10.50 11.75
CA LYS A 101 20.96 -9.94 13.02
C LYS A 101 22.42 -9.50 13.00
N GLN A 102 23.27 -10.20 12.25
CA GLN A 102 24.68 -9.85 12.13
C GLN A 102 24.86 -8.57 11.31
N GLU A 103 24.11 -8.43 10.21
CA GLU A 103 24.07 -7.24 9.36
C GLU A 103 23.51 -6.02 10.11
N GLU A 104 22.37 -6.16 10.81
CA GLU A 104 21.82 -5.11 11.66
C GLU A 104 22.83 -4.63 12.72
N LYS A 105 23.62 -5.56 13.28
CA LYS A 105 24.65 -5.22 14.26
C LYS A 105 25.83 -4.48 13.62
N SER A 106 26.28 -4.83 12.41
CA SER A 106 27.32 -4.06 11.72
C SER A 106 26.82 -2.66 11.37
N ASP A 107 25.62 -2.54 10.84
CA ASP A 107 25.02 -1.25 10.45
C ASP A 107 24.86 -0.34 11.66
N MET A 108 24.38 -0.88 12.79
CA MET A 108 24.28 -0.13 14.04
C MET A 108 25.65 0.39 14.51
N ILE A 109 26.72 -0.39 14.36
CA ILE A 109 28.07 0.04 14.71
C ILE A 109 28.54 1.17 13.79
N ASP A 110 28.30 1.06 12.49
CA ASP A 110 28.74 2.06 11.53
C ASP A 110 27.95 3.37 11.64
N MET A 111 26.63 3.28 11.83
CA MET A 111 25.78 4.43 12.16
C MET A 111 26.20 5.14 13.46
N ARG A 112 26.67 4.40 14.46
CA ARG A 112 27.23 4.99 15.69
C ARG A 112 28.54 5.71 15.43
N LYS A 113 29.44 5.14 14.60
CA LYS A 113 30.70 5.81 14.22
C LYS A 113 30.43 7.09 13.44
N GLU A 114 29.48 7.06 12.51
CA GLU A 114 29.10 8.22 11.72
C GLU A 114 28.48 9.31 12.58
N ASN A 115 27.55 8.97 13.48
CA ASN A 115 27.00 9.92 14.44
C ASN A 115 28.10 10.58 15.29
N LEU A 116 29.08 9.81 15.75
CA LEU A 116 30.21 10.35 16.50
C LEU A 116 31.06 11.32 15.66
N LYS A 117 31.29 11.01 14.37
CA LYS A 117 31.99 11.91 13.45
C LYS A 117 31.21 13.20 13.24
N LEU A 118 29.91 13.10 12.96
CA LEU A 118 29.04 14.26 12.77
C LEU A 118 28.98 15.15 14.01
N GLN A 119 28.90 14.56 15.20
CA GLN A 119 28.95 15.30 16.47
C GLN A 119 30.25 16.11 16.60
N ARG A 120 31.40 15.50 16.29
CA ARG A 120 32.69 16.23 16.31
C ARG A 120 32.73 17.37 15.29
N THR A 121 32.21 17.16 14.09
CA THR A 121 32.12 18.22 13.08
C THR A 121 31.22 19.36 13.54
N ILE A 122 30.08 19.07 14.17
CA ILE A 122 29.19 20.08 14.73
C ILE A 122 29.89 20.88 15.83
N GLU A 123 30.63 20.20 16.72
CA GLU A 123 31.41 20.85 17.78
C GLU A 123 32.44 21.82 17.19
N GLN A 124 33.21 21.35 16.19
CA GLN A 124 34.22 22.18 15.54
C GLN A 124 33.61 23.39 14.80
N LEU A 125 32.51 23.20 14.08
CA LEU A 125 31.82 24.31 13.41
C LEU A 125 31.25 25.33 14.41
N ARG A 126 30.83 24.89 15.61
CA ARG A 126 30.40 25.79 16.68
C ARG A 126 31.56 26.59 17.24
N GLU A 127 32.71 25.97 17.46
CA GLU A 127 33.93 26.67 17.89
C GLU A 127 34.37 27.72 16.86
N ASP A 128 34.39 27.35 15.57
CA ASP A 128 34.71 28.26 14.48
C ASP A 128 33.71 29.42 14.42
N GLN A 129 32.41 29.15 14.58
CA GLN A 129 31.39 30.19 14.62
C GLN A 129 31.62 31.20 15.75
N VAL A 130 31.99 30.74 16.94
CA VAL A 130 32.30 31.63 18.08
C VAL A 130 33.57 32.44 17.79
N SER A 131 34.63 31.80 17.29
CA SER A 131 35.88 32.47 16.91
C SER A 131 35.64 33.57 15.87
N LEU A 132 34.87 33.29 14.82
CA LEU A 132 34.54 34.27 13.79
C LEU A 132 33.71 35.43 14.34
N LYS A 133 32.75 35.17 15.23
CA LYS A 133 31.96 36.24 15.87
C LYS A 133 32.85 37.21 16.65
N VAL A 134 33.79 36.68 17.44
CA VAL A 134 34.75 37.52 18.19
C VAL A 134 35.62 38.35 17.24
N GLN A 135 36.06 37.77 16.12
CA GLN A 135 36.82 38.52 15.11
C GLN A 135 36.00 39.64 14.47
N VAL A 136 34.72 39.38 14.17
CA VAL A 136 33.81 40.40 13.62
C VAL A 136 33.59 41.54 14.60
N GLU A 137 33.34 41.24 15.88
CA GLU A 137 33.19 42.26 16.93
C GLU A 137 34.45 43.13 17.05
N LYS A 138 35.63 42.50 17.08
CA LYS A 138 36.91 43.22 17.13
C LYS A 138 37.12 44.13 15.92
N LEU A 139 36.84 43.64 14.71
CA LEU A 139 36.96 44.45 13.49
C LEU A 139 35.95 45.61 13.49
N GLN A 140 34.75 45.42 14.02
CA GLN A 140 33.76 46.49 14.18
C GLN A 140 34.26 47.57 15.14
N GLU A 141 34.89 47.19 16.26
CA GLU A 141 35.51 48.13 17.20
C GLU A 141 36.67 48.89 16.55
N GLU A 142 37.57 48.21 15.84
CA GLU A 142 38.71 48.82 15.14
C GLU A 142 38.25 49.83 14.07
N VAL A 143 37.24 49.46 13.28
CA VAL A 143 36.62 50.35 12.29
C VAL A 143 35.97 51.56 12.98
N GLY A 144 35.24 51.35 14.07
CA GLY A 144 34.66 52.44 14.85
C GLY A 144 35.71 53.41 15.40
N ALA A 145 36.84 52.89 15.88
CA ALA A 145 37.96 53.69 16.37
C ALA A 145 38.61 54.52 15.25
N GLU A 146 38.82 53.94 14.07
CA GLU A 146 39.35 54.66 12.90
C GLU A 146 38.38 55.75 12.40
N TYR A 147 37.07 55.48 12.37
CA TYR A 147 36.08 56.52 12.04
C TYR A 147 36.13 57.70 13.02
N LEU A 148 36.30 57.44 14.32
CA LEU A 148 36.44 58.50 15.32
C LEU A 148 37.73 59.31 15.12
N ARG A 149 38.86 58.65 14.83
CA ARG A 149 40.13 59.32 14.51
C ARG A 149 39.99 60.22 13.29
N TYR A 150 39.41 59.72 12.21
CA TYR A 150 39.17 60.49 10.99
C TYR A 150 38.30 61.72 11.24
N ARG A 151 37.25 61.59 12.06
CA ARG A 151 36.39 62.70 12.45
C ARG A 151 37.16 63.77 13.24
N ASN A 152 37.92 63.34 14.26
CA ASN A 152 38.73 64.25 15.08
C ASN A 152 39.74 65.00 14.22
N GLU A 153 40.37 64.34 13.25
CA GLU A 153 41.28 64.97 12.31
C GLU A 153 40.56 65.99 11.41
N CYS A 154 39.37 65.67 10.90
CA CYS A 154 38.56 66.61 10.13
C CYS A 154 38.19 67.86 10.95
N ASP A 155 37.79 67.69 12.20
CA ASP A 155 37.44 68.81 13.07
C ASP A 155 38.67 69.66 13.42
N ALA A 156 39.84 69.04 13.68
CA ALA A 156 41.10 69.75 13.84
C ALA A 156 41.50 70.56 12.59
N ARG A 157 41.32 69.98 11.38
CA ARG A 157 41.57 70.68 10.11
C ARG A 157 40.64 71.88 9.94
N LYS A 158 39.36 71.79 10.33
CA LYS A 158 38.42 72.92 10.29
C LYS A 158 38.86 74.05 11.22
N MET A 159 39.29 73.72 12.44
CA MET A 159 39.82 74.71 13.38
C MET A 159 41.05 75.41 12.81
N LEU A 160 42.01 74.66 12.27
CA LEU A 160 43.20 75.25 11.62
C LEU A 160 42.84 76.17 10.44
N ILE A 161 41.84 75.82 9.63
CA ILE A 161 41.38 76.68 8.54
C ILE A 161 40.77 77.98 9.10
N ALA A 162 40.02 77.90 10.19
CA ALA A 162 39.46 79.09 10.85
C ALA A 162 40.59 79.99 11.37
N ASP A 163 41.58 79.44 12.08
CA ASP A 163 42.74 80.18 12.59
C ASP A 163 43.53 80.84 11.45
N ILE A 164 43.77 80.11 10.34
CA ILE A 164 44.46 80.64 9.15
C ILE A 164 43.67 81.81 8.55
N ASN A 165 42.35 81.71 8.48
CA ASN A 165 41.51 82.78 7.96
C ASN A 165 41.54 84.01 8.89
N GLU A 166 41.50 83.83 10.20
CA GLU A 166 41.59 84.91 11.17
C GLU A 166 42.95 85.64 11.10
N LEU A 167 44.05 84.88 10.99
CA LEU A 167 45.39 85.45 10.77
C LEU A 167 45.48 86.24 9.46
N LYS A 168 44.82 85.77 8.38
CA LYS A 168 44.75 86.51 7.12
C LYS A 168 44.01 87.83 7.29
N TYR A 169 42.87 87.84 7.98
CA TYR A 169 42.14 89.08 8.28
C TYR A 169 42.98 90.06 9.11
N GLN A 170 43.69 89.58 10.14
CA GLN A 170 44.60 90.42 10.94
C GLN A 170 45.77 90.98 10.10
N GLN A 171 46.26 90.21 9.14
CA GLN A 171 47.34 90.63 8.25
C GLN A 171 46.85 91.64 7.19
N GLU A 172 45.63 91.51 6.69
CA GLU A 172 44.99 92.50 5.80
C GLU A 172 44.67 93.80 6.56
N ASP A 173 44.19 93.72 7.80
CA ASP A 173 44.01 94.90 8.67
C ASP A 173 45.35 95.60 8.97
N SER A 174 46.42 94.84 9.23
CA SER A 174 47.77 95.39 9.43
C SER A 174 48.38 96.00 8.16
N LYS A 175 48.01 95.48 6.98
CA LYS A 175 48.40 96.03 5.67
C LYS A 175 47.61 97.27 5.27
N THR A 176 46.49 97.56 5.93
CA THR A 176 45.70 98.78 5.70
C THR A 176 46.24 99.99 6.48
N SER A 177 47.31 99.82 7.27
CA SER A 177 47.96 100.88 8.06
C SER A 177 49.43 101.14 7.73
N THR A 178 49.90 100.75 6.53
CA THR A 178 51.22 101.16 6.03
C THR A 178 51.23 101.16 4.51
N ASP A 179 50.55 102.14 3.92
CA ASP A 179 50.87 102.63 2.59
C ASP A 179 52.02 103.64 2.75
N GLU A 180 53.24 103.26 2.40
CA GLU A 180 54.27 104.24 2.04
C GLU A 180 54.97 103.84 0.74
N GLU A 181 54.98 104.85 -0.12
CA GLU A 181 55.50 104.94 -1.48
C GLU A 181 57.03 104.87 -1.52
N GLY A 182 57.57 104.63 -2.71
CA GLY A 182 58.98 104.91 -3.00
C GLY A 182 59.50 104.14 -4.20
N GLU A 183 59.36 104.69 -5.40
CA GLU A 183 60.49 105.23 -6.17
C GLU A 183 61.60 104.21 -6.51
N GLY A 184 61.59 103.76 -7.75
CA GLY A 184 62.66 102.92 -8.28
C GLY A 184 62.55 102.68 -9.78
N LYS A 185 62.49 103.75 -10.58
CA LYS A 185 62.48 103.60 -12.06
C LYS A 185 63.79 103.03 -12.63
N GLU A 186 64.84 102.89 -11.83
CA GLU A 186 66.07 102.15 -12.16
C GLU A 186 66.04 100.67 -11.72
N ASP A 187 65.10 100.30 -10.84
CA ASP A 187 64.90 98.93 -10.35
C ASP A 187 63.89 98.13 -11.20
N VAL A 188 63.00 98.82 -11.93
CA VAL A 188 62.05 98.16 -12.87
C VAL A 188 62.79 97.37 -13.94
N THR A 189 63.93 97.85 -14.43
CA THR A 189 64.73 97.14 -15.45
C THR A 189 65.47 95.94 -14.88
N PHE A 190 65.99 96.03 -13.65
CA PHE A 190 66.62 94.92 -12.95
C PHE A 190 65.59 93.87 -12.55
N LEU A 191 64.44 94.27 -12.00
CA LEU A 191 63.29 93.39 -11.76
C LEU A 191 62.78 92.76 -13.05
N LYS A 192 62.70 93.49 -14.17
CA LYS A 192 62.31 92.90 -15.47
C LYS A 192 63.31 91.86 -15.95
N LEU A 193 64.61 92.09 -15.75
CA LEU A 193 65.65 91.12 -16.11
C LEU A 193 65.65 89.91 -15.17
N ALA A 194 65.47 90.12 -13.87
CA ALA A 194 65.34 89.06 -12.86
C ALA A 194 64.06 88.24 -13.09
N LEU A 195 62.95 88.89 -13.42
CA LEU A 195 61.68 88.26 -13.77
C LEU A 195 61.79 87.49 -15.09
N LYS A 196 62.49 88.04 -16.09
CA LYS A 196 62.81 87.32 -17.33
C LYS A 196 63.64 86.08 -17.03
N LYS A 197 64.68 86.19 -16.21
CA LYS A 197 65.52 85.05 -15.81
C LYS A 197 64.76 84.02 -14.97
N ALA A 198 63.87 84.46 -14.09
CA ALA A 198 63.01 83.59 -13.30
C ALA A 198 61.97 82.87 -14.19
N ARG A 199 61.46 83.53 -15.24
CA ARG A 199 60.62 82.89 -16.26
C ARG A 199 61.40 81.87 -17.07
N GLU A 200 62.60 82.20 -17.52
CA GLU A 200 63.49 81.26 -18.23
C GLU A 200 63.84 80.04 -17.37
N ASP A 201 64.14 80.24 -16.08
CA ASP A 201 64.38 79.14 -15.14
C ASP A 201 63.11 78.32 -14.90
N LEU A 202 61.95 78.95 -14.76
CA LEU A 202 60.66 78.28 -14.61
C LEU A 202 60.31 77.45 -15.85
N ASP A 203 60.51 77.99 -17.05
CA ASP A 203 60.33 77.28 -18.32
C ASP A 203 61.31 76.10 -18.43
N ALA A 204 62.56 76.28 -18.03
CA ALA A 204 63.56 75.20 -18.00
C ALA A 204 63.20 74.10 -16.99
N LYS A 205 62.63 74.46 -15.83
CA LYS A 205 62.15 73.50 -14.83
C LYS A 205 60.89 72.79 -15.30
N ASN A 206 59.94 73.52 -15.90
CA ASN A 206 58.73 72.95 -16.48
C ASN A 206 59.05 72.00 -17.63
N TYR A 207 60.01 72.35 -18.49
CA TYR A 207 60.47 71.44 -19.54
C TYR A 207 61.10 70.17 -18.96
N LYS A 208 61.91 70.27 -17.90
CA LYS A 208 62.47 69.10 -17.20
C LYS A 208 61.40 68.25 -16.52
N LEU A 209 60.39 68.89 -15.92
CA LEU A 209 59.24 68.20 -15.33
C LEU A 209 58.42 67.49 -16.41
N ALA A 210 58.07 68.18 -17.50
CA ALA A 210 57.33 67.59 -18.63
C ALA A 210 58.11 66.43 -19.28
N LYS A 211 59.44 66.57 -19.40
CA LYS A 211 60.29 65.49 -19.87
C LYS A 211 60.29 64.31 -18.91
N MET A 212 60.38 64.57 -17.59
CA MET A 212 60.29 63.52 -16.58
C MET A 212 58.89 62.87 -16.57
N GLU A 213 57.81 63.63 -16.64
CA GLU A 213 56.45 63.08 -16.73
C GLU A 213 56.25 62.27 -18.01
N SER A 214 56.86 62.66 -19.13
CA SER A 214 56.86 61.89 -20.37
C SER A 214 57.72 60.63 -20.30
N ASP A 215 58.91 60.70 -19.70
CA ASP A 215 59.83 59.56 -19.56
C ASP A 215 59.34 58.55 -18.51
N TYR A 216 58.55 59.01 -17.52
CA TYR A 216 58.03 58.21 -16.42
C TYR A 216 56.50 57.96 -16.47
N GLY A 217 55.81 58.37 -17.53
CA GLY A 217 54.36 58.25 -17.66
C GLY A 217 53.85 56.80 -17.73
N ASP A 218 54.65 55.89 -18.29
CA ASP A 218 54.30 54.48 -18.51
C ASP A 218 54.95 53.50 -17.51
N VAL A 219 55.62 54.00 -16.48
CA VAL A 219 56.30 53.15 -15.49
C VAL A 219 55.54 53.10 -14.18
N VAL A 220 55.17 51.88 -13.79
CA VAL A 220 54.52 51.60 -12.51
C VAL A 220 55.58 51.64 -11.40
N PRO A 221 55.35 52.39 -10.30
CA PRO A 221 56.25 52.38 -9.15
C PRO A 221 56.50 50.94 -8.66
N ARG A 222 57.77 50.59 -8.43
CA ARG A 222 58.18 49.22 -8.07
C ARG A 222 57.37 48.61 -6.92
N ARG A 223 57.05 49.41 -5.89
CA ARG A 223 56.19 48.99 -4.77
C ARG A 223 54.80 48.53 -5.23
N ASP A 224 54.22 49.25 -6.18
CA ASP A 224 52.86 48.96 -6.66
C ASP A 224 52.88 47.82 -7.68
N PHE A 225 53.97 47.66 -8.44
CA PHE A 225 54.25 46.46 -9.24
C PHE A 225 54.37 45.20 -8.37
N GLU A 226 55.21 45.23 -7.33
CA GLU A 226 55.39 44.09 -6.40
C GLU A 226 54.07 43.73 -5.68
N LYS A 227 53.25 44.74 -5.34
CA LYS A 227 51.90 44.51 -4.81
C LYS A 227 50.97 43.86 -5.83
N LEU A 228 50.95 44.34 -7.08
CA LEU A 228 50.14 43.76 -8.15
C LEU A 228 50.58 42.32 -8.44
N GLU A 229 51.89 42.07 -8.50
CA GLU A 229 52.46 40.75 -8.72
C GLU A 229 52.05 39.77 -7.61
N ALA A 230 52.13 40.19 -6.35
CA ALA A 230 51.66 39.39 -5.21
C ALA A 230 50.15 39.11 -5.27
N GLN A 231 49.34 40.08 -5.71
CA GLN A 231 47.90 39.90 -5.92
C GLN A 231 47.61 38.93 -7.07
N CYS A 232 48.31 39.06 -8.20
CA CYS A 232 48.19 38.15 -9.33
C CYS A 232 48.57 36.73 -8.95
N ALA A 233 49.68 36.55 -8.22
CA ALA A 233 50.12 35.24 -7.73
C ALA A 233 49.09 34.62 -6.76
N LYS A 234 48.51 35.43 -5.87
CA LYS A 234 47.42 34.99 -4.98
C LYS A 234 46.19 34.57 -5.77
N LEU A 235 45.73 35.40 -6.70
CA LEU A 235 44.56 35.10 -7.54
C LEU A 235 44.77 33.85 -8.39
N GLN A 236 45.97 33.63 -8.91
CA GLN A 236 46.31 32.39 -9.63
C GLN A 236 46.16 31.17 -8.73
N LYS A 237 46.74 31.22 -7.53
CA LYS A 237 46.62 30.12 -6.55
C LYS A 237 45.17 29.86 -6.14
N ASP A 238 44.39 30.91 -5.89
CA ASP A 238 42.98 30.79 -5.54
C ASP A 238 42.18 30.16 -6.71
N THR A 239 42.49 30.55 -7.96
CA THR A 239 41.86 29.98 -9.16
C THR A 239 42.19 28.50 -9.36
N GLU A 240 43.45 28.12 -9.14
CA GLU A 240 43.88 26.72 -9.17
C GLU A 240 43.16 25.88 -8.09
N GLN A 241 43.04 26.44 -6.88
CA GLN A 241 42.31 25.80 -5.79
C GLN A 241 40.82 25.61 -6.14
N PHE A 242 40.13 26.67 -6.60
CA PHE A 242 38.73 26.58 -7.02
C PHE A 242 38.53 25.58 -8.15
N THR A 243 39.48 25.49 -9.09
CA THR A 243 39.43 24.52 -10.19
C THR A 243 39.54 23.09 -9.67
N SER A 244 40.47 22.83 -8.75
CA SER A 244 40.59 21.52 -8.08
C SER A 244 39.32 21.15 -7.31
N ASP A 245 38.77 22.09 -6.53
CA ASP A 245 37.59 21.83 -5.72
C ASP A 245 36.35 21.60 -6.59
N HIS A 246 36.22 22.34 -7.69
CA HIS A 246 35.16 22.10 -8.69
C HIS A 246 35.28 20.71 -9.31
N GLN A 247 36.49 20.25 -9.66
CA GLN A 247 36.69 18.91 -10.20
C GLN A 247 36.29 17.81 -9.20
N LYS A 248 36.64 17.97 -7.91
CA LYS A 248 36.22 17.03 -6.86
C LYS A 248 34.71 17.00 -6.71
N LEU A 249 34.08 18.17 -6.65
CA LEU A 249 32.62 18.28 -6.53
C LEU A 249 31.90 17.62 -7.72
N MET A 250 32.43 17.79 -8.94
CA MET A 250 31.90 17.13 -10.14
C MET A 250 32.04 15.60 -10.07
N GLN A 251 33.14 15.09 -9.53
CA GLN A 251 33.33 13.65 -9.33
C GLN A 251 32.33 13.08 -8.31
N GLU A 252 32.15 13.77 -7.17
CA GLU A 252 31.17 13.38 -6.15
C GLU A 252 29.74 13.42 -6.70
N HIS A 253 29.40 14.46 -7.46
CA HIS A 253 28.10 14.59 -8.11
C HIS A 253 27.82 13.43 -9.08
N ASN A 254 28.79 13.10 -9.93
CA ASN A 254 28.66 11.98 -10.86
C ASN A 254 28.52 10.64 -10.14
N ALA A 255 29.30 10.40 -9.08
CA ALA A 255 29.17 9.21 -8.26
C ALA A 255 27.79 9.11 -7.59
N LEU A 256 27.26 10.23 -7.09
CA LEU A 256 25.92 10.28 -6.51
C LEU A 256 24.82 10.00 -7.55
N LEU A 257 24.97 10.52 -8.77
CA LEU A 257 24.08 10.23 -9.90
C LEU A 257 24.06 8.73 -10.24
N GLU A 258 25.22 8.07 -10.27
CA GLU A 258 25.28 6.63 -10.50
C GLU A 258 24.56 5.82 -9.42
N VAL A 259 24.74 6.20 -8.14
CA VAL A 259 24.04 5.56 -7.02
C VAL A 259 22.53 5.80 -7.12
N TYR A 260 22.13 7.03 -7.41
CA TYR A 260 20.71 7.39 -7.58
C TYR A 260 20.04 6.56 -8.69
N ASN A 261 20.69 6.41 -9.84
CA ASN A 261 20.18 5.60 -10.95
C ASN A 261 20.03 4.12 -10.54
N LYS A 262 21.01 3.55 -9.84
CA LYS A 262 20.92 2.17 -9.33
C LYS A 262 19.76 1.99 -8.35
N VAL A 263 19.53 2.96 -7.46
CA VAL A 263 18.40 2.91 -6.51
C VAL A 263 17.06 3.01 -7.24
N LEU A 264 16.95 3.83 -8.29
CA LEU A 264 15.76 3.88 -9.14
C LEU A 264 15.47 2.53 -9.81
N GLU A 265 16.49 1.90 -10.40
CA GLU A 265 16.35 0.58 -11.03
C GLU A 265 15.90 -0.48 -10.01
N GLN A 266 16.49 -0.48 -8.81
CA GLN A 266 16.09 -1.40 -7.73
C GLN A 266 14.64 -1.16 -7.29
N ARG A 267 14.22 0.09 -7.12
CA ARG A 267 12.85 0.45 -6.77
C ARG A 267 11.87 -0.09 -7.82
N ASP A 268 12.18 0.11 -9.09
CA ASP A 268 11.30 -0.29 -10.19
C ASP A 268 11.21 -1.83 -10.26
N GLN A 269 12.33 -2.52 -10.06
CA GLN A 269 12.36 -3.98 -9.96
C GLN A 269 11.50 -4.49 -8.79
N PHE A 270 11.64 -3.91 -7.59
CA PHE A 270 10.82 -4.30 -6.44
C PHE A 270 9.33 -3.99 -6.65
N SER A 271 8.99 -2.94 -7.39
CA SER A 271 7.60 -2.66 -7.75
C SER A 271 7.03 -3.76 -8.65
N LEU A 272 7.78 -4.16 -9.68
CA LEU A 272 7.39 -5.23 -10.60
C LEU A 272 7.24 -6.57 -9.87
N ASP A 273 8.18 -6.90 -8.99
CA ASP A 273 8.14 -8.15 -8.21
C ASP A 273 6.95 -8.16 -7.24
N ASN A 274 6.66 -7.04 -6.58
CA ASN A 274 5.46 -6.90 -5.74
C ASN A 274 4.17 -7.10 -6.53
N ASP A 275 4.08 -6.51 -7.72
CA ASP A 275 2.91 -6.68 -8.59
C ASP A 275 2.77 -8.13 -9.06
N ALA A 276 3.86 -8.79 -9.41
CA ALA A 276 3.89 -10.20 -9.78
C ALA A 276 3.41 -11.09 -8.61
N MET A 277 3.93 -10.85 -7.41
CA MET A 277 3.53 -11.58 -6.20
C MET A 277 2.05 -11.33 -5.83
N ARG A 278 1.56 -10.08 -5.97
CA ARG A 278 0.13 -9.76 -5.77
C ARG A 278 -0.77 -10.52 -6.73
N ARG A 279 -0.38 -10.61 -8.01
CA ARG A 279 -1.11 -11.34 -9.04
C ARG A 279 -1.08 -12.86 -8.81
N SER A 280 0.04 -13.43 -8.38
CA SER A 280 0.15 -14.87 -8.12
C SER A 280 -0.57 -15.30 -6.84
N ALA A 281 -0.58 -14.46 -5.80
CA ALA A 281 -1.24 -14.74 -4.53
C ALA A 281 -2.77 -14.61 -4.61
N THR A 282 -3.30 -13.77 -5.51
CA THR A 282 -4.74 -13.59 -5.71
C THR A 282 -5.09 -13.62 -7.21
N PRO A 283 -5.20 -14.82 -7.82
CA PRO A 283 -5.67 -14.94 -9.19
C PRO A 283 -7.05 -14.30 -9.30
N ARG A 284 -7.14 -13.11 -9.92
CA ARG A 284 -8.41 -12.41 -10.08
C ARG A 284 -9.30 -13.21 -11.04
N PRO A 285 -10.59 -13.42 -10.71
CA PRO A 285 -11.51 -14.08 -11.64
C PRO A 285 -11.59 -13.33 -12.97
N ARG A 286 -11.74 -14.09 -14.05
CA ARG A 286 -12.02 -13.55 -15.39
C ARG A 286 -13.49 -13.11 -15.47
N TRP A 287 -13.74 -11.88 -15.00
CA TRP A 287 -15.09 -11.29 -14.92
C TRP A 287 -15.75 -11.08 -16.28
N ASP A 288 -14.98 -11.01 -17.36
CA ASP A 288 -15.46 -10.95 -18.75
C ASP A 288 -16.35 -12.15 -19.13
N LYS A 289 -16.14 -13.31 -18.49
CA LYS A 289 -16.95 -14.50 -18.74
C LYS A 289 -18.36 -14.43 -18.16
N CYS A 290 -18.56 -13.65 -17.10
CA CYS A 290 -19.82 -13.60 -16.36
C CYS A 290 -20.97 -13.07 -17.21
N GLY A 291 -20.70 -12.18 -18.17
CA GLY A 291 -21.71 -11.65 -19.09
C GLY A 291 -22.43 -12.68 -19.95
N GLN A 292 -21.86 -13.88 -20.15
CA GLN A 292 -22.53 -14.99 -20.86
C GLN A 292 -23.59 -15.69 -20.01
N TYR A 293 -23.49 -15.56 -18.68
CA TYR A 293 -24.32 -16.29 -17.72
C TYR A 293 -25.29 -15.39 -16.95
N VAL A 294 -25.10 -14.07 -17.03
CA VAL A 294 -25.99 -13.06 -16.46
C VAL A 294 -27.09 -12.72 -17.46
N GLU A 295 -28.33 -12.60 -16.97
CA GLU A 295 -29.46 -12.23 -17.82
C GLU A 295 -29.32 -10.77 -18.29
N GLY A 296 -29.71 -10.49 -19.53
CA GLY A 296 -29.39 -9.23 -20.20
C GLY A 296 -28.02 -9.22 -20.89
N GLY A 297 -27.24 -10.30 -20.75
CA GLY A 297 -26.05 -10.56 -21.54
C GLY A 297 -24.84 -9.68 -21.17
N PRO A 298 -23.84 -9.59 -22.07
CA PRO A 298 -22.62 -8.83 -21.85
C PRO A 298 -22.86 -7.35 -21.58
N ASP A 299 -23.87 -6.75 -22.21
CA ASP A 299 -24.16 -5.32 -22.08
C ASP A 299 -24.64 -4.97 -20.66
N ARG A 300 -25.62 -5.71 -20.14
CA ARG A 300 -26.07 -5.54 -18.75
C ARG A 300 -24.96 -5.86 -17.75
N TRP A 301 -24.14 -6.88 -18.02
CA TRP A 301 -22.99 -7.17 -17.15
C TRP A 301 -21.96 -6.03 -17.15
N ASN A 302 -21.71 -5.39 -18.29
CA ASN A 302 -20.84 -4.22 -18.36
C ASN A 302 -21.40 -3.06 -17.55
N GLU A 303 -22.71 -2.79 -17.62
CA GLU A 303 -23.37 -1.78 -16.78
C GLU A 303 -23.25 -2.10 -15.28
N LEU A 304 -23.47 -3.36 -14.90
CA LEU A 304 -23.39 -3.80 -13.51
C LEU A 304 -21.96 -3.79 -12.96
N SER A 305 -20.97 -4.09 -13.81
CA SER A 305 -19.56 -4.23 -13.40
C SER A 305 -18.75 -2.94 -13.49
N GLN A 306 -19.28 -1.91 -14.16
CA GLN A 306 -18.63 -0.62 -14.28
C GLN A 306 -18.31 -0.01 -12.91
N ASN A 307 -17.06 0.44 -12.77
CA ASN A 307 -16.53 1.09 -11.56
C ASN A 307 -16.61 0.25 -10.27
N ARG A 308 -16.72 -1.08 -10.39
CA ARG A 308 -16.73 -1.98 -9.23
C ARG A 308 -15.42 -2.73 -9.05
N THR A 309 -15.06 -2.98 -7.79
CA THR A 309 -13.93 -3.83 -7.45
C THR A 309 -14.28 -5.30 -7.66
N SER A 310 -13.27 -6.18 -7.80
CA SER A 310 -13.53 -7.62 -7.91
C SER A 310 -14.27 -8.21 -6.71
N ASP A 311 -14.15 -7.59 -5.52
CA ASP A 311 -14.88 -8.03 -4.33
C ASP A 311 -16.36 -7.65 -4.45
N GLU A 312 -16.64 -6.41 -4.85
CA GLU A 312 -18.01 -5.95 -5.13
C GLU A 312 -18.68 -6.71 -6.28
N LEU A 313 -17.91 -7.20 -7.26
CA LEU A 313 -18.42 -8.05 -8.34
C LEU A 313 -18.88 -9.42 -7.84
N VAL A 314 -18.29 -9.93 -6.75
CA VAL A 314 -18.78 -11.15 -6.08
C VAL A 314 -20.16 -10.88 -5.51
N ASP A 315 -20.35 -9.76 -4.80
CA ASP A 315 -21.64 -9.40 -4.21
C ASP A 315 -22.74 -9.24 -5.28
N VAL A 316 -22.39 -8.64 -6.42
CA VAL A 316 -23.32 -8.49 -7.56
C VAL A 316 -23.74 -9.85 -8.12
N LEU A 317 -22.82 -10.81 -8.25
CA LEU A 317 -23.17 -12.15 -8.71
C LEU A 317 -24.00 -12.91 -7.68
N LEU A 318 -23.67 -12.77 -6.39
CA LEU A 318 -24.46 -13.36 -5.32
C LEU A 318 -25.89 -12.81 -5.32
N ALA A 319 -26.05 -11.49 -5.48
CA ALA A 319 -27.35 -10.83 -5.62
C ALA A 319 -28.13 -11.38 -6.82
N GLU A 320 -27.47 -11.57 -7.95
CA GLU A 320 -28.13 -12.07 -9.16
C GLU A 320 -28.56 -13.54 -9.04
N MET A 321 -27.81 -14.35 -8.28
CA MET A 321 -28.14 -15.75 -8.02
C MET A 321 -29.25 -15.90 -6.96
N THR A 322 -29.19 -15.12 -5.88
CA THR A 322 -30.10 -15.25 -4.74
C THR A 322 -31.31 -14.34 -4.81
N GLY A 323 -31.30 -13.32 -5.67
CA GLY A 323 -32.32 -12.27 -5.73
C GLY A 323 -32.35 -11.41 -4.46
N GLN A 324 -31.27 -11.40 -3.68
CA GLN A 324 -31.11 -10.54 -2.51
C GLN A 324 -30.48 -9.21 -2.91
N ASP A 325 -30.74 -8.17 -2.12
CA ASP A 325 -30.11 -6.87 -2.32
C ASP A 325 -28.60 -6.93 -1.98
N VAL A 326 -27.77 -6.25 -2.77
CA VAL A 326 -26.32 -6.17 -2.56
C VAL A 326 -25.97 -5.67 -1.16
N SER A 327 -26.74 -4.71 -0.64
CA SER A 327 -26.55 -4.16 0.72
C SER A 327 -26.76 -5.22 1.82
N GLN A 328 -27.68 -6.18 1.59
CA GLN A 328 -27.94 -7.26 2.53
C GLN A 328 -26.81 -8.30 2.52
N ILE A 329 -26.26 -8.59 1.34
CA ILE A 329 -25.11 -9.50 1.17
C ILE A 329 -23.88 -8.94 1.88
N GLN A 330 -23.61 -7.64 1.69
CA GLN A 330 -22.48 -6.94 2.31
C GLN A 330 -22.57 -6.88 3.84
N SER A 331 -23.78 -6.81 4.39
CA SER A 331 -23.97 -6.77 5.85
C SER A 331 -23.64 -8.10 6.55
N GLY A 332 -23.42 -9.19 5.79
CA GLY A 332 -23.17 -10.53 6.35
C GLY A 332 -24.35 -11.11 7.15
N ALA A 333 -25.48 -10.41 7.18
CA ALA A 333 -26.68 -10.90 7.84
C ALA A 333 -27.22 -12.10 7.04
N SER A 334 -27.46 -13.22 7.73
CA SER A 334 -28.15 -14.40 7.17
C SER A 334 -29.59 -13.99 6.81
N THR A 335 -29.77 -13.41 5.63
CA THR A 335 -30.94 -12.62 5.22
C THR A 335 -31.93 -13.43 4.39
N GLY A 336 -32.28 -14.60 4.89
CA GLY A 336 -33.57 -15.18 4.59
C GLY A 336 -34.13 -15.65 5.91
N ALA A 337 -35.12 -14.94 6.44
CA ALA A 337 -35.87 -15.43 7.60
C ALA A 337 -36.21 -16.90 7.33
N GLU A 338 -35.85 -17.81 8.24
CA GLU A 338 -36.07 -19.25 8.07
C GLU A 338 -37.55 -19.57 7.87
N TYR A 339 -38.40 -18.65 8.30
CA TYR A 339 -39.85 -18.71 8.19
C TYR A 339 -40.40 -17.36 7.70
N PHE A 340 -41.47 -17.40 6.91
CA PHE A 340 -42.35 -16.27 6.64
C PHE A 340 -43.44 -16.20 7.71
N ASP A 341 -43.91 -14.99 7.99
CA ASP A 341 -45.12 -14.79 8.80
C ASP A 341 -46.37 -14.91 7.92
N GLY A 342 -47.34 -15.69 8.37
CA GLY A 342 -48.63 -15.86 7.70
C GLY A 342 -49.40 -14.54 7.61
N GLN A 343 -50.02 -14.30 6.45
CA GLN A 343 -50.80 -13.10 6.12
C GLN A 343 -52.24 -13.14 6.67
N GLY A 344 -52.62 -14.19 7.39
CA GLY A 344 -53.94 -14.37 7.98
C GLY A 344 -54.88 -15.24 7.14
N THR A 345 -56.10 -15.45 7.62
CA THR A 345 -57.11 -16.36 7.02
C THR A 345 -58.31 -15.63 6.42
N GLY A 346 -58.28 -14.29 6.39
CA GLY A 346 -59.41 -13.48 5.94
C GLY A 346 -59.68 -13.56 4.42
N PRO A 347 -60.88 -13.14 3.98
CA PRO A 347 -61.29 -13.18 2.58
C PRO A 347 -60.44 -12.28 1.65
N GLU A 348 -59.80 -11.25 2.21
CA GLU A 348 -58.89 -10.32 1.52
C GLU A 348 -57.55 -10.96 1.11
N VAL A 349 -57.12 -12.02 1.79
CA VAL A 349 -55.89 -12.75 1.48
C VAL A 349 -56.18 -13.75 0.36
N PRO A 350 -55.34 -13.86 -0.69
CA PRO A 350 -55.50 -14.89 -1.71
C PRO A 350 -55.49 -16.30 -1.11
N ARG A 351 -56.32 -17.21 -1.61
CA ARG A 351 -56.47 -18.57 -1.04
C ARG A 351 -55.16 -19.35 -0.90
N PHE A 352 -54.20 -19.14 -1.81
CA PHE A 352 -52.88 -19.77 -1.77
C PHE A 352 -51.92 -19.17 -0.70
N LEU A 353 -52.32 -18.09 -0.02
CA LEU A 353 -51.59 -17.46 1.07
C LEU A 353 -52.37 -17.46 2.39
N ARG A 354 -53.59 -17.99 2.45
CA ARG A 354 -54.40 -18.01 3.68
C ARG A 354 -53.81 -18.96 4.71
N PHE A 355 -53.06 -18.42 5.64
CA PHE A 355 -52.45 -19.16 6.74
C PHE A 355 -52.08 -18.21 7.88
N GLU A 356 -52.14 -18.71 9.11
CA GLU A 356 -51.75 -18.00 10.31
C GLU A 356 -50.66 -18.81 11.05
N GLY A 357 -49.54 -18.17 11.35
CA GLY A 357 -48.35 -18.80 11.92
C GLY A 357 -47.14 -18.77 10.98
N GLN A 358 -46.12 -19.56 11.31
CA GLN A 358 -44.83 -19.54 10.61
C GLN A 358 -44.81 -20.53 9.43
N VAL A 359 -44.41 -20.05 8.25
CA VAL A 359 -44.29 -20.85 7.02
C VAL A 359 -42.83 -21.01 6.64
N ARG A 360 -42.34 -22.23 6.47
CA ARG A 360 -40.91 -22.46 6.17
C ARG A 360 -40.48 -21.82 4.85
N ASN A 361 -39.38 -21.06 4.90
CA ASN A 361 -38.74 -20.48 3.73
C ASN A 361 -37.76 -21.49 3.10
N ARG A 362 -38.13 -22.05 1.94
CA ARG A 362 -37.31 -22.95 1.13
C ARG A 362 -36.26 -22.22 0.30
N ARG A 363 -36.30 -20.88 0.25
CA ARG A 363 -35.39 -20.03 -0.52
C ARG A 363 -35.34 -20.44 -1.99
N LEU A 364 -36.52 -20.43 -2.62
CA LEU A 364 -36.66 -20.86 -4.01
C LEU A 364 -35.75 -20.02 -4.92
N GLY A 365 -34.91 -20.70 -5.70
CA GLY A 365 -33.99 -20.06 -6.63
C GLY A 365 -34.66 -19.64 -7.94
N LYS A 366 -34.02 -18.74 -8.70
CA LYS A 366 -34.56 -18.19 -9.96
C LYS A 366 -34.92 -19.28 -10.99
N ARG A 367 -34.06 -20.28 -11.15
CA ARG A 367 -34.27 -21.39 -12.09
C ARG A 367 -35.50 -22.21 -11.73
N ASP A 368 -35.63 -22.60 -10.46
CA ASP A 368 -36.75 -23.43 -9.99
C ASP A 368 -38.06 -22.65 -10.03
N THR A 369 -38.02 -21.36 -9.71
CA THR A 369 -39.15 -20.43 -9.87
C THR A 369 -39.61 -20.37 -11.33
N SER A 370 -38.67 -20.23 -12.27
CA SER A 370 -38.97 -20.19 -13.70
C SER A 370 -39.58 -21.50 -14.22
N LEU A 371 -39.06 -22.64 -13.78
CA LEU A 371 -39.59 -23.96 -14.14
C LEU A 371 -40.99 -24.17 -13.57
N LEU A 372 -41.22 -23.76 -12.31
CA LEU A 372 -42.52 -23.86 -11.66
C LEU A 372 -43.56 -22.97 -12.36
N ILE A 373 -43.20 -21.72 -12.70
CA ILE A 373 -44.08 -20.82 -13.47
C ILE A 373 -44.41 -21.41 -14.85
N LYS A 374 -43.42 -21.98 -15.55
CA LYS A 374 -43.65 -22.62 -16.85
C LYS A 374 -44.64 -23.79 -16.73
N ASP A 375 -44.47 -24.62 -15.72
CA ASP A 375 -45.35 -25.76 -15.43
C ASP A 375 -46.79 -25.29 -15.11
N ILE A 376 -46.93 -24.26 -14.27
CA ILE A 376 -48.22 -23.63 -13.96
C ILE A 376 -48.91 -23.11 -15.24
N TRP A 377 -48.18 -22.44 -16.13
CA TRP A 377 -48.75 -21.96 -17.40
C TRP A 377 -49.15 -23.09 -18.33
N GLN A 378 -48.38 -24.18 -18.41
CA GLN A 378 -48.71 -25.34 -19.22
C GLN A 378 -49.99 -26.03 -18.73
N GLU A 379 -50.09 -26.25 -17.42
CA GLU A 379 -51.29 -26.80 -16.79
C GLU A 379 -52.49 -25.88 -16.95
N LYS A 380 -52.29 -24.56 -16.81
CA LYS A 380 -53.37 -23.59 -17.03
C LYS A 380 -53.88 -23.65 -18.46
N ALA A 381 -52.99 -23.68 -19.45
CA ALA A 381 -53.37 -23.78 -20.86
C ALA A 381 -54.11 -25.10 -21.18
N ALA A 382 -53.74 -26.21 -20.53
CA ALA A 382 -54.40 -27.50 -20.69
C ALA A 382 -55.80 -27.56 -20.05
N HIS A 383 -56.02 -26.78 -18.98
CA HIS A 383 -57.26 -26.76 -18.20
C HIS A 383 -58.12 -25.49 -18.42
N ASP A 384 -57.80 -24.63 -19.37
CA ASP A 384 -58.39 -23.28 -19.58
C ASP A 384 -59.82 -23.27 -20.17
N ALA A 385 -60.62 -24.30 -19.90
CA ALA A 385 -62.04 -24.34 -20.29
C ALA A 385 -62.89 -23.37 -19.46
N GLU A 386 -62.46 -23.07 -18.23
CA GLU A 386 -63.10 -22.12 -17.32
C GLU A 386 -62.13 -20.97 -17.07
N ARG A 387 -62.48 -19.75 -17.50
CA ARG A 387 -61.69 -18.51 -17.31
C ARG A 387 -61.56 -18.16 -15.83
N SER A 388 -60.77 -18.94 -15.10
CA SER A 388 -60.49 -18.75 -13.68
C SER A 388 -59.37 -17.73 -13.47
N ASP A 389 -59.49 -16.99 -12.37
CA ASP A 389 -58.46 -16.07 -11.89
C ASP A 389 -57.15 -16.82 -11.60
N LEU A 390 -56.00 -16.22 -11.91
CA LEU A 390 -54.70 -16.90 -11.78
C LEU A 390 -54.44 -17.33 -10.33
N GLY A 391 -54.85 -16.54 -9.34
CA GLY A 391 -54.72 -16.89 -7.92
C GLY A 391 -55.56 -18.11 -7.51
N GLU A 392 -56.79 -18.22 -8.03
CA GLU A 392 -57.66 -19.38 -7.78
C GLU A 392 -57.17 -20.63 -8.51
N PHE A 393 -56.68 -20.46 -9.74
CA PHE A 393 -56.05 -21.53 -10.48
C PHE A 393 -54.79 -22.03 -9.75
N LEU A 394 -53.93 -21.12 -9.26
CA LEU A 394 -52.70 -21.47 -8.56
C LEU A 394 -52.98 -22.32 -7.32
N TYR A 395 -53.97 -21.93 -6.50
CA TYR A 395 -54.38 -22.73 -5.35
C TYR A 395 -54.81 -24.15 -5.76
N THR A 396 -55.66 -24.25 -6.79
CA THR A 396 -56.16 -25.52 -7.31
C THR A 396 -55.03 -26.40 -7.86
N TYR A 397 -54.08 -25.79 -8.57
CA TYR A 397 -52.89 -26.44 -9.09
C TYR A 397 -52.01 -27.00 -7.95
N LEU A 398 -51.73 -26.19 -6.93
CA LEU A 398 -50.94 -26.62 -5.77
C LEU A 398 -51.65 -27.77 -5.02
N GLN A 399 -52.98 -27.71 -4.91
CA GLN A 399 -53.79 -28.76 -4.32
C GLN A 399 -53.69 -30.08 -5.09
N ARG A 400 -53.77 -30.05 -6.43
CA ARG A 400 -53.60 -31.24 -7.27
C ARG A 400 -52.18 -31.80 -7.19
N ARG A 401 -51.16 -30.93 -7.15
CA ARG A 401 -49.76 -31.33 -7.20
C ARG A 401 -49.25 -31.92 -5.88
N PHE A 402 -49.66 -31.37 -4.74
CA PHE A 402 -49.09 -31.73 -3.43
C PHE A 402 -50.07 -32.43 -2.49
N GLY A 403 -51.38 -32.24 -2.64
CA GLY A 403 -52.43 -32.92 -1.87
C GLY A 403 -52.50 -32.63 -0.36
N ILE A 404 -51.47 -32.00 0.23
CA ILE A 404 -51.33 -31.74 1.67
C ILE A 404 -51.37 -30.22 1.91
N GLU A 405 -52.23 -29.76 2.82
CA GLU A 405 -52.48 -28.34 3.10
C GLU A 405 -51.21 -27.56 3.49
N ASN A 406 -50.38 -28.11 4.38
CA ASN A 406 -49.10 -27.49 4.76
C ASN A 406 -48.16 -27.28 3.57
N MET A 407 -48.13 -28.20 2.60
CA MET A 407 -47.29 -28.07 1.41
C MET A 407 -47.85 -27.03 0.43
N ILE A 408 -49.17 -26.94 0.32
CA ILE A 408 -49.83 -25.91 -0.52
C ILE A 408 -49.45 -24.52 -0.02
N ILE A 409 -49.56 -24.30 1.29
CA ILE A 409 -49.21 -23.04 1.94
C ILE A 409 -47.70 -22.76 1.77
N GLU A 410 -46.85 -23.73 2.10
CA GLU A 410 -45.39 -23.56 1.99
C GLU A 410 -44.97 -23.19 0.57
N TRP A 411 -45.45 -23.91 -0.46
CA TRP A 411 -45.13 -23.60 -1.85
C TRP A 411 -45.78 -22.31 -2.34
N GLY A 412 -46.97 -21.95 -1.86
CA GLY A 412 -47.64 -20.69 -2.17
C GLY A 412 -46.82 -19.48 -1.71
N TYR A 413 -46.38 -19.47 -0.45
CA TYR A 413 -45.54 -18.40 0.10
C TYR A 413 -44.17 -18.33 -0.59
N ASN A 414 -43.50 -19.48 -0.80
CA ASN A 414 -42.19 -19.51 -1.43
C ASN A 414 -42.21 -19.06 -2.89
N LEU A 415 -43.24 -19.44 -3.66
CA LEU A 415 -43.41 -18.98 -5.03
C LEU A 415 -43.73 -17.49 -5.08
N TYR A 416 -44.62 -17.00 -4.20
CA TYR A 416 -44.99 -15.59 -4.14
C TYR A 416 -43.80 -14.69 -3.79
N ASP A 417 -43.01 -15.08 -2.78
CA ASP A 417 -41.76 -14.39 -2.40
C ASP A 417 -40.73 -14.41 -3.54
N ALA A 418 -40.50 -15.57 -4.17
CA ALA A 418 -39.54 -15.68 -5.26
C ALA A 418 -39.95 -14.84 -6.48
N CYS A 419 -41.25 -14.77 -6.79
CA CYS A 419 -41.75 -13.90 -7.84
C CYS A 419 -41.48 -12.42 -7.55
N ASN A 420 -41.57 -12.00 -6.29
CA ASN A 420 -41.22 -10.65 -5.87
C ASN A 420 -39.72 -10.38 -6.00
N ARG A 421 -38.86 -11.29 -5.51
CA ARG A 421 -37.38 -11.15 -5.59
C ARG A 421 -36.86 -11.09 -7.02
N TYR A 422 -37.45 -11.89 -7.91
CA TYR A 422 -37.04 -11.98 -9.31
C TYR A 422 -37.95 -11.19 -10.27
N ASN A 423 -38.67 -10.17 -9.78
CA ASN A 423 -39.61 -9.37 -10.59
C ASN A 423 -38.92 -8.62 -11.76
N HIS A 424 -37.60 -8.43 -11.70
CA HIS A 424 -36.81 -7.87 -12.79
C HIS A 424 -36.73 -8.80 -14.03
N ASP A 425 -36.93 -10.11 -13.86
CA ASP A 425 -37.03 -11.05 -14.98
C ASP A 425 -38.37 -10.81 -15.70
N PRO A 426 -38.39 -10.53 -17.01
CA PRO A 426 -39.61 -10.19 -17.72
C PRO A 426 -40.72 -11.24 -17.63
N ARG A 427 -40.38 -12.54 -17.54
CA ARG A 427 -41.35 -13.65 -17.48
C ARG A 427 -41.89 -13.83 -16.07
N ILE A 428 -41.01 -13.75 -15.07
CA ILE A 428 -41.41 -13.86 -13.66
C ILE A 428 -42.23 -12.63 -13.25
N GLY A 429 -41.78 -11.43 -13.62
CA GLY A 429 -42.49 -10.19 -13.32
C GLY A 429 -43.87 -10.11 -13.99
N LEU A 430 -44.00 -10.59 -15.23
CA LEU A 430 -45.32 -10.72 -15.88
C LEU A 430 -46.24 -11.67 -15.11
N PHE A 431 -45.75 -12.85 -14.71
CA PHE A 431 -46.53 -13.79 -13.91
C PHE A 431 -46.94 -13.17 -12.57
N TYR A 432 -46.03 -12.50 -11.89
CA TYR A 432 -46.27 -11.83 -10.62
C TYR A 432 -47.32 -10.73 -10.71
N GLY A 433 -47.20 -9.85 -11.72
CA GLY A 433 -48.16 -8.77 -11.95
C GLY A 433 -49.56 -9.26 -12.34
N ILE A 434 -49.67 -10.42 -13.00
CA ILE A 434 -50.97 -11.08 -13.23
C ILE A 434 -51.51 -11.67 -11.92
N LEU A 435 -50.65 -12.28 -11.11
CA LEU A 435 -51.01 -12.89 -9.82
C LEU A 435 -51.51 -11.85 -8.81
N GLN A 436 -50.94 -10.66 -8.82
CA GLN A 436 -51.38 -9.50 -8.00
C GLN A 436 -52.56 -8.73 -8.61
N LYS A 437 -53.04 -9.12 -9.81
CA LYS A 437 -54.11 -8.45 -10.57
C LYS A 437 -53.78 -7.03 -11.04
N GLU A 438 -52.51 -6.63 -11.01
CA GLU A 438 -52.05 -5.31 -11.47
C GLU A 438 -52.09 -5.18 -13.00
N VAL A 439 -51.83 -6.27 -13.73
CA VAL A 439 -51.77 -6.28 -15.20
C VAL A 439 -53.16 -6.44 -15.86
N GLY A 440 -54.16 -6.91 -15.11
CA GLY A 440 -55.53 -7.14 -15.59
C GLY A 440 -56.27 -5.85 -16.00
N ILE A 441 -55.86 -4.69 -15.47
CA ILE A 441 -56.51 -3.39 -15.72
C ILE A 441 -56.12 -2.80 -17.10
N TYR A 442 -54.96 -3.17 -17.65
CA TYR A 442 -54.49 -2.64 -18.94
C TYR A 442 -55.05 -3.40 -20.16
N ILE A 443 -55.41 -4.67 -20.03
CA ILE A 443 -55.94 -5.48 -21.14
C ILE A 443 -57.47 -5.31 -21.28
N SER A 444 -58.19 -5.05 -20.20
CA SER A 444 -59.64 -4.77 -20.22
C SER A 444 -59.98 -3.42 -20.87
N LYS A 445 -59.21 -2.35 -20.57
CA LYS A 445 -59.39 -1.02 -21.20
C LYS A 445 -59.19 -1.01 -22.72
N ARG A 446 -58.37 -1.91 -23.27
CA ARG A 446 -58.17 -2.02 -24.73
C ARG A 446 -59.29 -2.76 -25.45
N ARG A 447 -60.07 -3.59 -24.76
CA ARG A 447 -61.25 -4.28 -25.35
C ARG A 447 -62.51 -3.43 -25.30
N GLU A 448 -62.69 -2.60 -24.28
CA GLU A 448 -63.87 -1.72 -24.18
C GLU A 448 -63.81 -0.51 -25.14
N GLY A 449 -62.62 -0.09 -25.57
CA GLY A 449 -62.44 0.99 -26.56
C GLY A 449 -62.67 0.59 -28.03
N GLY A 450 -63.00 -0.67 -28.33
CA GLY A 450 -63.07 -1.20 -29.70
C GLY A 450 -64.47 -1.41 -30.28
N SER A 451 -65.54 -1.12 -29.54
CA SER A 451 -66.93 -1.43 -29.95
C SER A 451 -67.82 -0.18 -29.97
N ASN A 452 -67.39 0.88 -30.65
CA ASN A 452 -68.27 1.97 -31.08
C ASN A 452 -67.66 2.72 -32.28
N MET A 453 -67.77 2.14 -33.47
CA MET A 453 -67.83 2.90 -34.71
C MET A 453 -68.89 2.26 -35.59
N THR A 454 -70.10 2.82 -35.56
CA THR A 454 -71.08 2.67 -36.63
C THR A 454 -70.65 3.50 -37.84
N PRO A 455 -70.92 3.05 -39.06
CA PRO A 455 -70.46 3.71 -40.27
C PRO A 455 -71.41 4.87 -40.64
N GLY A 456 -70.82 6.04 -40.89
CA GLY A 456 -71.45 7.20 -41.51
C GLY A 456 -70.50 7.79 -42.52
#